data_AF-A0A933AIG9-F1
#
_entry.id   AF-A0A933AIG9-F1
#
_cell.length_a   1.000
_cell.length_b   1.000
_cell.length_c   1.000
_cell.angle_alpha   90.00
_cell.angle_beta   90.00
_cell.angle_gamma   90.00
#
_symmetry.space_group_name_H-M   'P 1'
#
loop_
_entity.id
_entity.type
_entity.pdbx_description
1 polymer ?
#
loop_
_entity_poly.entity_id
_entity_poly.type
_entity_poly.pdbx_seq_one_letter_code
_entity_poly.pdbx_strand_id
1 'polypeptide(L)'
;MNIGQGKAGVSGAELLFNIADAYEVSGRFEETVDYYLKVPAQHPDQVVWVVKAYLRVAKIFEDRKDWEGAAVTYQKIIQLKTEESKYAQERLDWIKKR
;
A
#
# COMPACT_ATOMS: atom_id res chain seq x y z
N MET A 1 -1.68 14.80 -40.20
CA MET A 1 -0.60 14.40 -39.27
C MET A 1 -1.09 14.58 -37.84
N ASN A 2 -0.57 13.73 -36.95
CA ASN A 2 -0.87 13.60 -35.51
C ASN A 2 -2.06 12.69 -35.12
N ILE A 3 -1.88 11.39 -35.33
CA ILE A 3 -2.51 10.33 -34.54
C ILE A 3 -1.51 9.96 -33.44
N GLY A 4 -1.61 10.61 -32.27
CA GLY A 4 -0.54 10.54 -31.26
C GLY A 4 -0.98 10.86 -29.84
N GLN A 5 -2.09 10.28 -29.37
CA GLN A 5 -2.39 10.15 -27.94
C GLN A 5 -2.94 8.72 -27.72
N GLY A 6 -2.07 7.74 -28.00
CA GLY A 6 -2.34 6.32 -27.79
C GLY A 6 -1.60 5.83 -26.55
N LYS A 7 -2.36 5.21 -25.63
CA LYS A 7 -2.01 4.54 -24.37
C LYS A 7 -2.09 5.42 -23.11
N ALA A 8 -3.28 5.50 -22.53
CA ALA A 8 -3.41 5.50 -21.08
C ALA A 8 -2.79 4.18 -20.57
N GLY A 9 -1.47 4.19 -20.33
CA GLY A 9 -0.73 3.04 -19.85
C GLY A 9 -0.83 2.95 -18.33
N VAL A 10 -0.95 1.73 -17.81
CA VAL A 10 -0.80 1.42 -16.39
C VAL A 10 0.56 1.93 -15.90
N SER A 11 0.59 2.71 -14.82
CA SER A 11 1.87 3.18 -14.27
C SER A 11 2.65 2.03 -13.64
N GLY A 12 3.97 2.16 -13.45
CA GLY A 12 4.76 1.13 -12.76
C GLY A 12 4.24 0.82 -11.35
N ALA A 13 3.78 1.85 -10.62
CA ALA A 13 3.19 1.70 -9.30
C ALA A 13 1.84 0.98 -9.33
N GLU A 14 0.98 1.33 -10.28
CA GLU A 14 -0.30 0.66 -10.50
C GLU A 14 -0.10 -0.81 -10.91
N LEU A 15 0.91 -1.10 -11.74
CA LEU A 15 1.23 -2.47 -12.13
C LEU A 15 1.67 -3.31 -10.93
N LEU A 16 2.60 -2.80 -10.12
CA LEU A 16 3.05 -3.49 -8.90
C LEU A 16 1.91 -3.72 -7.92
N PHE A 17 1.04 -2.72 -7.75
CA PHE A 17 -0.16 -2.83 -6.93
C PHE A 17 -1.10 -3.93 -7.44
N ASN A 18 -1.39 -3.95 -8.75
CA ASN A 18 -2.27 -4.95 -9.35
C ASN A 18 -1.69 -6.38 -9.27
N ILE A 19 -0.36 -6.53 -9.33
CA ILE A 19 0.30 -7.83 -9.11
C ILE A 19 0.11 -8.29 -7.66
N ALA A 20 0.27 -7.38 -6.69
CA ALA A 20 0.03 -7.68 -5.28
C ALA A 20 -1.44 -8.08 -5.02
N ASP A 21 -2.41 -7.35 -5.59
CA ASP A 21 -3.83 -7.69 -5.49
C ASP A 21 -4.12 -9.11 -6.03
N ALA A 22 -3.47 -9.52 -7.12
CA ALA A 22 -3.62 -10.87 -7.67
C ALA A 22 -3.04 -11.96 -6.73
N TYR A 23 -1.92 -11.68 -6.06
CA TYR A 23 -1.37 -12.59 -5.06
C TYR A 23 -2.24 -12.67 -3.80
N GLU A 24 -2.85 -11.56 -3.38
CA GLU A 24 -3.73 -11.52 -2.21
C GLU A 24 -4.94 -12.43 -2.40
N VAL A 25 -5.58 -12.34 -3.57
CA VAL A 25 -6.71 -13.22 -3.95
C VAL A 25 -6.30 -14.70 -3.94
N SER A 26 -5.02 -14.98 -4.19
CA SER A 26 -4.46 -16.34 -4.20
C SER A 26 -3.99 -16.83 -2.80
N GLY A 27 -4.14 -16.02 -1.75
CA GLY A 27 -3.75 -16.36 -0.37
C GLY A 27 -2.22 -16.40 -0.14
N ARG A 28 -1.43 -15.85 -1.05
CA ARG A 28 0.04 -15.87 -1.01
C ARG A 28 0.58 -14.67 -0.25
N PHE A 29 0.56 -14.75 1.07
CA PHE A 29 0.80 -13.61 1.96
C PHE A 29 2.17 -12.98 1.78
N GLU A 30 3.24 -13.77 1.79
CA GLU A 30 4.61 -13.28 1.73
C GLU A 30 4.84 -12.51 0.42
N GLU A 31 4.37 -13.05 -0.71
CA GLU A 31 4.45 -12.38 -2.00
C GLU A 31 3.53 -11.16 -2.08
N THR A 32 2.35 -11.21 -1.49
CA THR A 32 1.43 -10.05 -1.45
C THR A 32 2.10 -8.86 -0.78
N VAL A 33 2.68 -9.06 0.40
CA VAL A 33 3.37 -7.99 1.14
C VAL A 33 4.60 -7.51 0.36
N ASP A 34 5.41 -8.41 -0.20
CA ASP A 34 6.58 -8.04 -1.01
C ASP A 34 6.20 -7.15 -2.20
N TYR A 35 5.18 -7.51 -2.97
CA TYR A 35 4.77 -6.72 -4.14
C TYR A 35 4.13 -5.39 -3.78
N TYR A 36 3.34 -5.29 -2.70
CA TYR A 36 2.88 -3.99 -2.23
C TYR A 36 4.05 -3.11 -1.78
N LEU A 37 5.02 -3.65 -1.06
CA LEU A 37 6.17 -2.88 -0.55
C LEU A 37 7.15 -2.45 -1.66
N LYS A 38 7.11 -3.10 -2.83
CA LYS A 38 7.84 -2.61 -4.02
C LYS A 38 7.31 -1.27 -4.53
N VAL A 39 6.04 -0.94 -4.32
CA VAL A 39 5.45 0.34 -4.76
C VAL A 39 6.20 1.55 -4.15
N PRO A 40 6.29 1.71 -2.81
CA PRO A 40 7.07 2.78 -2.21
C PRO A 40 8.57 2.68 -2.45
N ALA A 41 9.11 1.48 -2.66
CA ALA A 41 10.54 1.29 -2.90
C ALA A 41 10.95 1.76 -4.31
N GLN A 42 10.09 1.57 -5.32
CA GLN A 42 10.41 1.83 -6.73
C GLN A 42 9.76 3.11 -7.27
N HIS A 43 8.63 3.52 -6.71
CA HIS A 43 7.85 4.68 -7.15
C HIS A 43 7.43 5.56 -5.97
N PRO A 44 8.39 6.08 -5.17
CA PRO A 44 8.09 6.86 -3.97
C PRO A 44 7.36 8.19 -4.28
N ASP A 45 7.47 8.70 -5.51
CA ASP A 45 6.82 9.91 -6.00
C ASP A 45 5.33 9.71 -6.33
N GLN A 46 4.89 8.47 -6.56
CA GLN A 46 3.50 8.13 -6.83
C GLN A 46 2.71 7.94 -5.53
N VAL A 47 2.61 9.02 -4.74
CA VAL A 47 2.10 9.00 -3.36
C VAL A 47 0.74 8.32 -3.22
N VAL A 48 -0.18 8.51 -4.18
CA VAL A 48 -1.51 7.86 -4.18
C VAL A 48 -1.38 6.33 -4.15
N TRP A 49 -0.47 5.77 -4.96
CA TRP A 49 -0.25 4.31 -5.00
C TRP A 49 0.53 3.83 -3.77
N VAL A 50 1.48 4.63 -3.29
CA VAL A 50 2.22 4.35 -2.06
C VAL A 50 1.28 4.22 -0.86
N VAL A 51 0.36 5.17 -0.68
CA VAL A 51 -0.62 5.14 0.42
C VAL A 51 -1.52 3.92 0.29
N LYS A 52 -2.06 3.65 -0.91
CA LYS A 52 -2.91 2.46 -1.15
C LYS A 52 -2.18 1.16 -0.82
N ALA A 53 -0.93 1.02 -1.24
CA ALA A 53 -0.12 -0.17 -0.98
C ALA A 53 0.12 -0.35 0.53
N TYR A 54 0.50 0.71 1.25
CA TYR A 54 0.67 0.64 2.70
C TYR A 54 -0.63 0.33 3.44
N LEU A 55 -1.78 0.86 3.01
CA LEU A 55 -3.07 0.52 3.62
C LEU A 55 -3.38 -0.98 3.49
N ARG A 56 -3.13 -1.58 2.32
CA ARG A 56 -3.30 -3.02 2.12
C ARG A 56 -2.35 -3.83 3.00
N VAL A 57 -1.07 -3.48 3.04
CA VAL A 57 -0.08 -4.15 3.91
C VAL A 57 -0.45 -4.06 5.39
N ALA A 58 -0.85 -2.88 5.87
CA ALA A 58 -1.26 -2.70 7.26
C ALA A 58 -2.48 -3.57 7.61
N LYS A 59 -3.49 -3.60 6.73
CA LYS A 59 -4.69 -4.43 6.90
C LYS A 59 -4.35 -5.92 6.94
N ILE A 60 -3.50 -6.36 6.02
CA ILE A 60 -2.99 -7.72 5.93
C ILE A 60 -2.27 -8.14 7.23
N PHE A 61 -1.45 -7.26 7.79
CA PHE A 61 -0.81 -7.49 9.09
C PHE A 61 -1.83 -7.56 10.24
N GLU A 62 -2.84 -6.68 10.28
CA GLU A 62 -3.92 -6.74 11.26
C GLU A 62 -4.69 -8.08 11.20
N ASP A 63 -5.02 -8.56 9.99
CA ASP A 63 -5.74 -9.82 9.80
C ASP A 63 -4.96 -11.04 10.31
N ARG A 64 -3.63 -10.97 10.25
CA ARG A 64 -2.74 -11.98 10.81
C ARG A 64 -2.35 -11.73 12.27
N LYS A 65 -2.92 -10.71 12.89
CA LYS A 65 -2.60 -10.30 14.26
C LYS A 65 -1.11 -9.94 14.44
N ASP A 66 -0.46 -9.49 13.37
CA ASP A 66 0.86 -8.87 13.41
C ASP A 66 0.70 -7.36 13.68
N TRP A 67 0.50 -7.03 14.95
CA TRP A 67 0.20 -5.66 15.37
C TRP A 67 1.40 -4.73 15.24
N GLU A 68 2.61 -5.26 15.38
CA GLU A 68 3.83 -4.50 15.22
C GLU A 68 4.03 -4.11 13.75
N GLY A 69 3.89 -5.07 12.82
CA GLY A 69 3.95 -4.81 11.39
C GLY A 69 2.87 -3.82 10.93
N ALA A 70 1.63 -3.98 11.42
CA ALA A 70 0.55 -3.04 11.15
C ALA A 70 0.87 -1.63 11.66
N ALA A 71 1.33 -1.50 12.91
CA ALA A 71 1.68 -0.22 13.52
C ALA A 71 2.80 0.50 12.77
N VAL A 72 3.88 -0.21 12.41
CA VAL A 72 4.99 0.34 11.62
C VAL A 72 4.49 0.82 10.26
N THR A 73 3.59 0.07 9.63
CA THR A 73 3.05 0.44 8.32
C THR A 73 2.13 1.67 8.38
N TYR A 74 1.27 1.78 9.40
CA TYR A 74 0.45 2.98 9.61
C TYR A 74 1.31 4.23 9.90
N GLN A 75 2.40 4.09 10.64
CA GLN A 75 3.35 5.18 10.85
C GLN A 75 3.94 5.72 9.53
N LYS A 76 4.24 4.82 8.58
CA LYS A 76 4.70 5.24 7.24
C LYS A 76 3.64 6.06 6.50
N ILE A 77 2.36 5.71 6.62
CA ILE A 77 1.26 6.50 6.01
C ILE A 77 1.17 7.89 6.65
N ILE A 78 1.25 7.97 7.98
CA ILE A 78 1.20 9.25 8.71
C ILE A 78 2.32 10.21 8.28
N GLN A 79 3.51 9.68 7.98
CA GLN A 79 4.64 10.48 7.50
C GLN A 79 4.42 11.10 6.11
N LEU A 80 3.53 10.53 5.29
CA LEU A 80 3.21 11.05 3.96
C LEU A 80 2.29 12.27 3.99
N LYS A 81 1.65 12.56 5.15
CA LYS A 81 0.80 13.74 5.36
C LYS A 81 -0.34 13.87 4.34
N THR A 82 -0.90 12.75 3.90
CA THR A 82 -2.11 12.70 3.08
C THR A 82 -3.37 12.64 3.95
N GLU A 83 -4.55 12.76 3.34
CA GLU A 83 -5.85 12.65 4.05
C GLU A 83 -5.99 11.32 4.82
N GLU A 84 -5.45 10.23 4.27
CA GLU A 84 -5.44 8.90 4.88
C GLU A 84 -4.57 8.83 6.15
N SER A 85 -3.71 9.83 6.41
CA SER A 85 -2.91 9.91 7.64
C SER A 85 -3.80 9.93 8.89
N LYS A 86 -4.98 10.57 8.80
CA LYS A 86 -5.94 10.59 9.91
C LYS A 86 -6.45 9.19 10.23
N TYR A 87 -6.87 8.45 9.20
CA TYR A 87 -7.31 7.06 9.35
C TYR A 87 -6.17 6.18 9.90
N ALA A 88 -4.95 6.34 9.38
CA ALA A 88 -3.79 5.60 9.86
C ALA A 88 -3.48 5.90 11.34
N GLN A 89 -3.64 7.15 11.78
CA GLN A 89 -3.49 7.53 13.19
C GLN A 89 -4.55 6.88 14.08
N GLU A 90 -5.82 6.89 13.67
CA GLU A 90 -6.91 6.24 14.40
C GLU A 90 -6.67 4.73 14.56
N ARG A 91 -6.19 4.06 13.51
CA ARG A 91 -5.82 2.64 13.56
C ARG A 91 -4.62 2.39 14.48
N LEU A 92 -3.56 3.20 14.37
CA LEU A 92 -2.39 3.11 15.23
C LEU A 92 -2.75 3.27 16.72
N ASP A 93 -3.64 4.21 17.05
CA ASP A 93 -4.10 4.43 18.42
C ASP A 93 -4.95 3.27 18.94
N TRP A 94 -5.76 2.65 18.08
CA TRP A 94 -6.49 1.43 18.41
C TRP A 94 -5.54 0.26 18.71
N ILE A 95 -4.51 0.06 17.88
CA ILE A 95 -3.50 -0.99 18.08
C ILE A 95 -2.80 -0.85 19.43
N LYS A 96 -2.41 0.38 19.81
CA LYS A 96 -1.71 0.65 21.07
C LYS A 96 -2.53 0.40 22.34
N LYS A 97 -3.86 0.38 22.22
CA LYS A 97 -4.78 0.19 23.34
C LYS A 97 -5.25 -1.27 23.50
N ARG A 98 -4.87 -2.14 22.57
CA ARG A 98 -5.27 -3.54 22.54
C ARG A 98 -4.52 -4.38 23.58
#